data_AF-A0A3E2TK37-F1
#
_entry.id   AF-A0A3E2TK37-F1
#
_cell.length_a   1.000
_cell.length_b   1.000
_cell.length_c   1.000
_cell.angle_alpha   90.00
_cell.angle_beta   90.00
_cell.angle_gamma   90.00
#
_symmetry.space_group_name_H-M   'P 1'
#
loop_
_entity.id
_entity.type
_entity.pdbx_description
1 polymer ?
#
loop_
_entity_poly.entity_id
_entity_poly.type
_entity_poly.pdbx_seq_one_letter_code
_entity_poly.pdbx_strand_id
1 'polypeptide(L)'
;MAKKKVKKRLKRNKYRLIISLVAIAAIFILSFSIRNYSKERDLSKYDHEILILKSNGDQIDSMTLKEIRKKGSENKVVYYNNGLEKVNIDGVPIEKIIGNQDINLKDRAYLVVEDSEGNLEKLSMSAALEPDRVYLVYKIDGTPIYELGENYGKMAIIDTSLDDSNNWIKNVKVIDIQ
;
A
#
# COMPACT_ATOMS: atom_id res chain seq x y z
N MET A 1 35.43 41.01 21.63
CA MET A 1 35.05 41.80 20.42
C MET A 1 34.40 41.00 19.28
N ALA A 2 34.59 39.68 19.15
CA ALA A 2 34.09 38.88 18.02
C ALA A 2 32.54 38.85 17.86
N LYS A 3 31.79 38.70 18.97
CA LYS A 3 30.31 38.62 18.95
C LYS A 3 29.62 39.86 18.34
N LYS A 4 30.18 41.07 18.51
CA LYS A 4 29.62 42.32 17.95
C LYS A 4 29.81 42.42 16.43
N LYS A 5 30.93 41.93 15.88
CA LYS A 5 31.19 41.89 14.44
C LYS A 5 30.32 40.87 13.70
N VAL A 6 30.07 39.70 14.32
CA VAL A 6 29.17 38.67 13.77
C VAL A 6 27.72 39.17 13.68
N LYS A 7 27.20 39.80 14.75
CA LYS A 7 25.86 40.43 14.75
C LYS A 7 25.68 41.51 13.67
N LYS A 8 26.73 42.29 13.38
CA LYS A 8 26.70 43.35 12.34
C LYS A 8 26.72 42.78 10.91
N ARG A 9 27.47 41.70 10.66
CA ARG A 9 27.51 41.02 9.34
C ARG A 9 26.19 40.29 9.03
N LEU A 10 25.57 39.63 10.01
CA LEU A 10 24.24 38.99 9.88
C LEU A 10 23.14 40.00 9.49
N LYS A 11 23.13 41.20 10.09
CA LYS A 11 22.15 42.26 9.78
C LYS A 11 22.25 42.81 8.36
N ARG A 12 23.44 42.80 7.73
CA ARG A 12 23.66 43.37 6.39
C ARG A 12 23.27 42.39 5.27
N ASN A 13 23.39 41.09 5.53
CA ASN A 13 23.06 40.02 4.57
C ASN A 13 21.78 39.26 4.90
N LYS A 14 20.96 39.76 5.83
CA LYS A 14 19.70 39.13 6.27
C LYS A 14 18.80 38.70 5.10
N TYR A 15 18.69 39.52 4.06
CA TYR A 15 17.91 39.19 2.86
C TYR A 15 18.52 38.07 2.03
N ARG A 16 19.85 38.03 1.88
CA ARG A 16 20.54 36.91 1.20
C ARG A 16 20.41 35.60 1.96
N LEU A 17 20.45 35.65 3.29
CA LEU A 17 20.20 34.49 4.15
C LEU A 17 18.76 33.99 4.03
N ILE A 18 17.77 34.89 4.05
CA ILE A 18 16.36 34.54 3.87
C ILE A 18 16.11 33.92 2.48
N ILE A 19 16.64 34.53 1.42
CA ILE A 19 16.52 34.00 0.05
C ILE A 19 17.15 32.61 -0.05
N SER A 20 18.33 32.39 0.54
CA SER A 20 18.96 31.06 0.55
C SER A 20 18.12 30.02 1.29
N LEU A 21 17.47 30.42 2.40
CA LEU A 21 16.63 29.52 3.19
C LEU A 21 15.35 29.13 2.42
N VAL A 22 14.73 30.10 1.74
CA VAL A 22 13.56 29.88 0.88
C VAL A 22 13.92 29.00 -0.33
N ALA A 23 15.09 29.21 -0.93
CA ALA A 23 15.57 28.37 -2.03
C ALA A 23 15.78 26.91 -1.58
N ILE A 24 16.35 26.68 -0.39
CA ILE A 24 16.51 25.34 0.18
C ILE A 24 15.15 24.70 0.44
N ALA A 25 14.20 25.45 1.02
CA ALA A 25 12.84 24.96 1.25
C ALA A 25 12.12 24.61 -0.06
N ALA A 26 12.25 25.45 -1.09
CA ALA A 26 11.67 25.19 -2.41
C ALA A 26 12.25 23.94 -3.07
N ILE A 27 13.57 23.73 -2.97
CA ILE A 27 14.23 22.50 -3.44
C ILE A 27 13.69 21.29 -2.68
N PHE A 28 13.54 21.37 -1.36
CA PHE A 28 12.96 20.28 -0.56
C PHE A 28 11.54 19.93 -0.97
N ILE A 29 10.68 20.94 -1.19
CA ILE A 29 9.30 20.76 -1.65
C ILE A 29 9.26 20.13 -3.06
N LEU A 30 10.10 20.63 -3.98
CA LEU A 30 10.21 20.09 -5.33
C LEU A 30 10.71 18.64 -5.33
N SER A 31 11.76 18.33 -4.57
CA SER A 31 12.28 16.97 -4.45
C SER A 31 11.27 16.00 -3.83
N PHE A 32 10.52 16.44 -2.82
CA PHE A 32 9.45 15.63 -2.22
C PHE A 32 8.30 15.37 -3.22
N SER A 33 7.86 16.42 -3.94
CA SER A 33 6.81 16.30 -4.96
C SER A 33 7.22 15.39 -6.14
N ILE A 34 8.46 15.49 -6.64
CA ILE A 34 8.95 14.64 -7.74
C ILE A 34 8.99 13.17 -7.32
N ARG A 35 9.43 12.89 -6.08
CA ARG A 35 9.51 11.52 -5.56
C ARG A 35 8.12 10.87 -5.42
N ASN A 36 7.10 11.64 -5.04
CA ASN A 36 5.72 11.15 -4.98
C ASN A 36 5.11 11.00 -6.39
N TYR A 37 5.35 11.95 -7.30
CA TYR A 37 4.85 11.88 -8.68
C TYR A 37 5.39 10.70 -9.49
N SER A 38 6.64 10.29 -9.26
CA SER A 38 7.24 9.16 -9.96
C SER A 38 6.62 7.82 -9.54
N LYS A 39 6.23 7.66 -8.26
CA LYS A 39 5.60 6.44 -7.75
C LYS A 39 4.20 6.18 -8.32
N GLU A 40 3.51 7.24 -8.76
CA GLU A 40 2.12 7.19 -9.24
C GLU A 40 2.01 6.76 -10.72
N ARG A 41 2.99 7.14 -11.56
CA ARG A 41 2.90 6.94 -13.02
C ARG A 41 2.95 5.48 -13.42
N ASP A 42 3.81 4.68 -12.78
CA ASP A 42 3.96 3.27 -13.17
C ASP A 42 2.71 2.44 -12.84
N LEU A 43 2.02 2.77 -11.75
CA LEU A 43 0.80 2.05 -11.36
C LEU A 43 -0.45 2.44 -12.15
N SER A 44 -0.49 3.65 -12.72
CA SER A 44 -1.67 4.15 -13.45
C SER A 44 -2.07 3.28 -14.65
N LYS A 45 -1.14 2.52 -15.22
CA LYS A 45 -1.42 1.53 -16.27
C LYS A 45 -2.38 0.44 -15.79
N TYR A 46 -2.33 0.13 -14.49
CA TYR A 46 -3.07 -0.95 -13.83
C TYR A 46 -4.26 -0.44 -13.03
N ASP A 47 -4.55 0.86 -13.07
CA ASP A 47 -5.65 1.47 -12.31
C ASP A 47 -7.03 0.87 -12.66
N HIS A 48 -7.17 0.27 -13.84
CA HIS A 48 -8.38 -0.36 -14.34
C HIS A 48 -8.59 -1.80 -13.85
N GLU A 49 -7.62 -2.38 -13.15
CA GLU A 49 -7.74 -3.74 -12.62
C GLU A 49 -8.82 -3.81 -11.54
N ILE A 50 -9.66 -4.86 -11.57
CA ILE A 50 -10.86 -4.96 -10.75
C ILE A 50 -10.70 -6.07 -9.71
N LEU A 51 -11.01 -5.75 -8.47
CA LEU A 51 -11.30 -6.71 -7.40
C LEU A 51 -12.83 -6.85 -7.25
N ILE A 52 -13.32 -8.08 -7.26
CA ILE A 52 -14.74 -8.37 -7.03
C ILE A 52 -14.92 -8.75 -5.56
N LEU A 53 -15.87 -8.11 -4.87
CA LEU A 53 -16.30 -8.53 -3.55
C LEU A 53 -17.62 -9.30 -3.64
N LYS A 54 -17.67 -10.43 -2.96
CA LYS A 54 -18.86 -11.26 -2.81
C LYS A 54 -19.21 -11.45 -1.34
N SER A 55 -20.47 -11.80 -1.10
CA SER A 55 -20.95 -12.32 0.18
C SER A 55 -21.78 -13.55 -0.10
N ASN A 56 -21.38 -14.70 0.46
CA ASN A 56 -22.04 -15.98 0.21
C ASN A 56 -22.20 -16.30 -1.29
N GLY A 57 -21.22 -15.92 -2.12
CA GLY A 57 -21.22 -16.17 -3.57
C GLY A 57 -21.90 -15.09 -4.41
N ASP A 58 -22.71 -14.21 -3.82
CA ASP A 58 -23.34 -13.10 -4.52
C ASP A 58 -22.42 -11.89 -4.57
N GLN A 59 -22.25 -11.29 -5.74
CA GLN A 59 -21.46 -10.07 -5.88
C GLN A 59 -22.15 -8.90 -5.16
N ILE A 60 -21.42 -8.29 -4.23
CA ILE A 60 -21.88 -7.14 -3.44
C ILE A 60 -21.25 -5.83 -3.89
N ASP A 61 -20.02 -5.89 -4.43
CA ASP A 61 -19.26 -4.72 -4.84
C ASP A 61 -18.18 -5.12 -5.87
N SER A 62 -17.65 -4.13 -6.57
CA SER A 62 -16.47 -4.28 -7.42
C SER A 62 -15.68 -2.98 -7.43
N MET A 63 -14.38 -3.07 -7.19
CA MET A 63 -13.53 -1.90 -7.05
C MET A 63 -12.34 -2.00 -7.98
N THR A 64 -12.05 -0.88 -8.64
CA THR A 64 -10.81 -0.73 -9.39
C THR A 64 -9.61 -0.57 -8.46
N LEU A 65 -8.41 -0.89 -8.92
CA LEU A 65 -7.17 -0.67 -8.18
C LEU A 65 -7.02 0.81 -7.79
N LYS A 66 -7.48 1.72 -8.65
CA LYS A 66 -7.53 3.15 -8.35
C LYS A 66 -8.41 3.48 -7.15
N GLU A 67 -9.56 2.84 -7.01
CA GLU A 67 -10.48 3.03 -5.89
C GLU A 67 -9.94 2.39 -4.61
N ILE A 68 -9.37 1.18 -4.73
CA ILE A 68 -8.70 0.50 -3.61
C ILE A 68 -7.63 1.41 -3.01
N ARG A 69 -6.72 1.94 -3.83
CA ARG A 69 -5.64 2.85 -3.37
C ARG A 69 -6.16 4.06 -2.58
N LYS A 70 -7.32 4.59 -2.96
CA LYS A 70 -7.95 5.73 -2.29
C LYS A 70 -8.53 5.39 -0.91
N LYS A 71 -8.76 4.12 -0.59
CA LYS A 71 -9.24 3.69 0.74
C LYS A 71 -8.17 3.76 1.83
N GLY A 72 -6.91 4.02 1.47
CA GLY A 72 -5.82 4.24 2.42
C GLY A 72 -4.64 3.32 2.17
N SER A 73 -3.89 3.62 1.10
CA SER A 73 -2.60 2.96 0.84
C SER A 73 -1.64 3.17 2.00
N GLU A 74 -0.98 2.09 2.40
CA GLU A 74 0.07 2.09 3.41
C GLU A 74 1.32 1.43 2.88
N ASN A 75 2.47 1.90 3.36
CA ASN A 75 3.76 1.28 3.12
C ASN A 75 4.18 0.53 4.39
N LYS A 76 4.47 -0.77 4.27
CA LYS A 76 4.86 -1.63 5.40
C LYS A 76 6.09 -2.45 5.03
N VAL A 77 6.97 -2.64 6.00
CA VAL A 77 8.09 -3.59 5.87
C VAL A 77 7.59 -4.93 6.36
N VAL A 78 7.68 -5.95 5.52
CA VAL A 78 7.30 -7.32 5.86
C VAL A 78 8.50 -8.24 5.71
N TYR A 79 8.51 -9.30 6.50
CA TYR A 79 9.50 -10.35 6.39
C TYR A 79 9.07 -11.36 5.32
N TYR A 80 10.04 -11.93 4.63
CA TYR A 80 9.85 -13.07 3.74
C TYR A 80 11.06 -14.00 3.84
N ASN A 81 10.96 -15.19 3.22
CA ASN A 81 12.00 -16.21 3.28
C ASN A 81 12.31 -16.64 4.73
N ASN A 82 11.28 -17.07 5.48
CA ASN A 82 11.37 -17.50 6.88
C ASN A 82 12.03 -16.46 7.79
N GLY A 83 11.67 -15.19 7.61
CA GLY A 83 12.19 -14.10 8.46
C GLY A 83 13.60 -13.61 8.12
N LEU A 84 14.27 -14.19 7.12
CA LEU A 84 15.65 -13.86 6.79
C LEU A 84 15.78 -12.58 5.96
N GLU A 85 14.76 -12.26 5.17
CA GLU A 85 14.77 -11.11 4.27
C GLU A 85 13.58 -10.19 4.54
N LYS A 86 13.70 -8.94 4.09
CA LYS A 86 12.69 -7.89 4.28
C LYS A 86 12.39 -7.20 2.97
N VAL A 87 11.13 -6.88 2.77
CA VAL A 87 10.66 -6.17 1.59
C VAL A 87 9.66 -5.11 1.98
N ASN A 88 9.62 -4.00 1.24
CA ASN A 88 8.58 -3.00 1.41
C ASN A 88 7.38 -3.37 0.54
N ILE A 89 6.20 -3.41 1.12
CA ILE A 89 4.94 -3.57 0.40
C ILE A 89 4.18 -2.24 0.41
N ASP A 90 3.53 -1.90 -0.71
CA ASP A 90 2.45 -0.92 -0.71
C ASP A 90 1.11 -1.62 -1.00
N GLY A 91 0.16 -1.42 -0.10
CA GLY A 91 -1.14 -2.07 -0.16
C GLY A 91 -2.18 -1.38 0.71
N VAL A 92 -3.38 -1.94 0.75
CA VAL A 92 -4.48 -1.45 1.58
C VAL A 92 -4.89 -2.55 2.56
N PRO A 93 -5.02 -2.25 3.86
CA PRO A 93 -5.50 -3.22 4.83
C PRO A 93 -6.88 -3.81 4.44
N ILE A 94 -7.03 -5.13 4.56
CA ILE A 94 -8.24 -5.85 4.13
C ILE A 94 -9.47 -5.38 4.87
N GLU A 95 -9.36 -5.11 6.18
CA GLU A 95 -10.44 -4.60 7.01
C GLU A 95 -11.00 -3.26 6.50
N LYS A 96 -10.19 -2.43 5.83
CA LYS A 96 -10.67 -1.19 5.18
C LYS A 96 -11.39 -1.44 3.85
N ILE A 97 -11.11 -2.57 3.20
CA ILE A 97 -11.74 -2.98 1.95
C ILE A 97 -13.11 -3.60 2.25
N ILE A 98 -13.18 -4.53 3.20
CA ILE A 98 -14.41 -5.27 3.54
C ILE A 98 -15.27 -4.59 4.60
N GLY A 99 -14.68 -3.77 5.49
CA GLY A 99 -15.37 -3.18 6.64
C GLY A 99 -16.35 -2.06 6.28
N ASN A 100 -16.29 -1.53 5.06
CA ASN A 100 -17.22 -0.49 4.58
C ASN A 100 -18.51 -1.06 3.98
N GLN A 101 -18.69 -2.37 3.99
CA GLN A 101 -19.87 -3.02 3.43
C GLN A 101 -20.96 -3.12 4.51
N ASP A 102 -22.23 -2.99 4.13
CA ASP A 102 -23.40 -3.14 5.02
C ASP A 102 -23.65 -4.64 5.36
N ILE A 103 -22.62 -5.32 5.86
CA ILE A 103 -22.61 -6.76 6.11
C ILE A 103 -22.11 -7.01 7.53
N ASN A 104 -22.79 -7.92 8.24
CA ASN A 104 -22.32 -8.36 9.53
C ASN A 104 -21.13 -9.33 9.37
N LEU A 105 -19.93 -8.83 9.61
CA LEU A 105 -18.67 -9.60 9.50
C LEU A 105 -18.38 -10.46 10.74
N LYS A 106 -19.06 -10.22 11.88
CA LYS A 106 -18.73 -10.90 13.15
C LYS A 106 -19.12 -12.38 13.17
N ASP A 107 -20.13 -12.75 12.41
CA ASP A 107 -20.64 -14.12 12.33
C ASP A 107 -20.02 -14.91 11.17
N ARG A 108 -19.08 -14.29 10.45
CA ARG A 108 -18.39 -14.87 9.28
C ARG A 108 -17.12 -15.58 9.73
N ALA A 109 -16.88 -16.76 9.17
CA ALA A 109 -15.76 -17.60 9.60
C ALA A 109 -14.50 -17.31 8.77
N TYR A 110 -14.66 -17.09 7.46
CA TYR A 110 -13.53 -16.96 6.54
C TYR A 110 -13.83 -16.01 5.38
N LEU A 111 -12.75 -15.48 4.82
CA LEU A 111 -12.73 -14.98 3.46
C LEU A 111 -12.28 -16.11 2.54
N VAL A 112 -13.01 -16.35 1.46
CA VAL A 112 -12.55 -17.16 0.34
C VAL A 112 -11.94 -16.23 -0.69
N VAL A 113 -10.70 -16.49 -1.07
CA VAL A 113 -9.98 -15.72 -2.06
C VAL A 113 -9.87 -16.55 -3.33
N GLU A 114 -10.34 -16.02 -4.44
CA GLU A 114 -10.22 -16.63 -5.77
C GLU A 114 -9.13 -15.90 -6.56
N ASP A 115 -8.18 -16.66 -7.10
CA ASP A 115 -7.19 -16.13 -8.03
C ASP A 115 -7.74 -16.02 -9.47
N SER A 116 -6.91 -15.56 -10.41
CA SER A 116 -7.36 -15.45 -11.82
C SER A 116 -7.49 -16.80 -12.55
N GLU A 117 -7.00 -17.90 -11.96
CA GLU A 117 -7.09 -19.26 -12.49
C GLU A 117 -8.29 -20.03 -11.90
N GLY A 118 -8.97 -19.46 -10.90
CA GLY A 118 -10.10 -20.06 -10.21
C GLY A 118 -9.70 -20.92 -9.01
N ASN A 119 -8.43 -20.89 -8.58
CA ASN A 119 -8.01 -21.56 -7.36
C ASN A 119 -8.53 -20.79 -6.14
N LEU A 120 -8.91 -21.53 -5.10
CA LEU A 120 -9.54 -20.99 -3.90
C LEU A 120 -8.62 -21.17 -2.69
N GLU A 121 -8.36 -20.09 -2.00
CA GLU A 121 -7.67 -20.08 -0.71
C GLU A 121 -8.57 -19.51 0.39
N LYS A 122 -8.33 -19.91 1.64
CA LYS A 122 -9.12 -19.48 2.80
C LYS A 122 -8.26 -18.66 3.74
N LEU A 123 -8.77 -17.49 4.12
CA LEU A 123 -8.20 -16.64 5.15
C LEU A 123 -9.20 -16.54 6.31
N SER A 124 -8.74 -16.72 7.56
CA SER A 124 -9.63 -16.56 8.72
C SER A 124 -10.17 -15.13 8.80
N MET A 125 -11.46 -14.97 9.06
CA MET A 125 -12.07 -13.65 9.21
C MET A 125 -11.44 -12.88 10.38
N SER A 126 -11.04 -13.58 11.45
CA SER A 126 -10.33 -12.97 12.58
C SER A 126 -9.01 -12.31 12.17
N ALA A 127 -8.22 -12.94 11.30
CA ALA A 127 -6.98 -12.34 10.79
C ALA A 127 -7.29 -11.17 9.85
N ALA A 128 -8.29 -11.32 8.97
CA ALA A 128 -8.69 -10.30 8.01
C ALA A 128 -9.25 -9.01 8.66
N LEU A 129 -9.84 -9.13 9.85
CA LEU A 129 -10.38 -8.00 10.62
C LEU A 129 -9.39 -7.42 11.64
N GLU A 130 -8.26 -8.09 11.86
CA GLU A 130 -7.23 -7.59 12.76
C GLU A 130 -6.56 -6.35 12.12
N PRO A 131 -6.60 -5.18 12.77
CA PRO A 131 -6.08 -3.95 12.20
C PRO A 131 -4.62 -4.09 11.80
N ASP A 132 -4.27 -3.57 10.63
CA ASP A 132 -2.90 -3.53 10.11
C ASP A 132 -2.22 -4.91 9.94
N ARG A 133 -2.96 -6.03 9.95
CA ARG A 133 -2.39 -7.38 9.81
C ARG A 133 -2.33 -7.88 8.37
N VAL A 134 -3.47 -7.84 7.67
CA VAL A 134 -3.59 -8.41 6.31
C VAL A 134 -3.80 -7.30 5.30
N TYR A 135 -3.04 -7.32 4.20
CA TYR A 135 -3.09 -6.28 3.17
C TYR A 135 -3.40 -6.88 1.81
N LEU A 136 -4.20 -6.17 1.02
CA LEU A 136 -4.24 -6.31 -0.42
C LEU A 136 -3.12 -5.46 -1.02
N VAL A 137 -2.09 -6.12 -1.53
CA VAL A 137 -0.83 -5.55 -2.01
C VAL A 137 -0.81 -5.48 -3.53
N TYR A 138 -0.34 -4.35 -4.05
CA TYR A 138 -0.20 -4.10 -5.49
C TYR A 138 1.19 -3.59 -5.88
N LYS A 139 2.08 -3.36 -4.90
CA LYS A 139 3.47 -2.94 -5.14
C LYS A 139 4.40 -3.57 -4.12
N ILE A 140 5.58 -3.99 -4.58
CA ILE A 140 6.65 -4.50 -3.74
C ILE A 140 7.95 -3.78 -4.15
N ASP A 141 8.67 -3.22 -3.17
CA ASP A 141 9.90 -2.43 -3.33
C ASP A 141 9.82 -1.33 -4.41
N GLY A 142 8.66 -0.70 -4.52
CA GLY A 142 8.44 0.39 -5.48
C GLY A 142 7.92 -0.08 -6.85
N THR A 143 7.97 -1.38 -7.13
CA THR A 143 7.60 -1.99 -8.41
C THR A 143 6.18 -2.57 -8.35
N PRO A 144 5.28 -2.27 -9.31
CA PRO A 144 3.98 -2.92 -9.38
C PRO A 144 4.11 -4.44 -9.35
N ILE A 145 3.28 -5.13 -8.56
CA ILE A 145 3.47 -6.57 -8.33
C ILE A 145 3.41 -7.41 -9.63
N TYR A 146 2.60 -6.96 -10.59
CA TYR A 146 2.50 -7.54 -11.94
C TYR A 146 3.81 -7.49 -12.73
N GLU A 147 4.68 -6.51 -12.48
CA GLU A 147 5.96 -6.36 -13.17
C GLU A 147 7.06 -7.25 -12.57
N LEU A 148 6.82 -7.93 -11.44
CA LEU A 148 7.78 -8.83 -10.79
C LEU A 148 7.78 -10.25 -11.38
N GLY A 149 6.77 -10.59 -12.17
CA GLY A 149 6.63 -11.87 -12.87
C GLY A 149 5.19 -12.38 -12.87
N GLU A 150 4.87 -13.24 -13.84
CA GLU A 150 3.52 -13.76 -14.06
C GLU A 150 2.94 -14.47 -12.82
N ASN A 151 3.79 -15.12 -12.03
CA ASN A 151 3.40 -15.88 -10.83
C ASN A 151 2.80 -15.03 -9.70
N TYR A 152 3.03 -13.70 -9.69
CA TYR A 152 2.47 -12.83 -8.65
C TYR A 152 1.09 -12.27 -9.04
N GLY A 153 0.78 -12.24 -10.33
CA GLY A 153 -0.46 -11.66 -10.84
C GLY A 153 -0.59 -10.16 -10.59
N LYS A 154 -1.82 -9.68 -10.44
CA LYS A 154 -2.13 -8.23 -10.39
C LYS A 154 -2.18 -7.65 -8.99
N MET A 155 -2.63 -8.46 -8.04
CA MET A 155 -2.76 -8.14 -6.62
C MET A 155 -2.45 -9.40 -5.81
N ALA A 156 -1.94 -9.23 -4.59
CA ALA A 156 -1.73 -10.34 -3.66
C ALA A 156 -2.28 -9.98 -2.28
N ILE A 157 -2.73 -10.98 -1.53
CA ILE A 157 -3.04 -10.84 -0.11
C ILE A 157 -1.86 -11.33 0.71
N ILE A 158 -1.39 -10.47 1.62
CA ILE A 158 -0.24 -10.74 2.49
C ILE A 158 -0.67 -10.57 3.95
N ASP A 159 -0.61 -11.66 4.72
CA ASP A 159 -0.66 -11.61 6.19
C ASP A 159 0.73 -11.30 6.72
N THR A 160 0.90 -10.10 7.29
CA THR A 160 2.19 -9.59 7.77
C THR A 160 2.68 -10.27 9.04
N SER A 161 1.84 -11.09 9.69
CA SER A 161 2.25 -11.93 10.81
C SER A 161 3.01 -13.19 10.37
N LEU A 162 2.96 -13.52 9.07
CA LEU A 162 3.67 -14.65 8.47
C LEU A 162 4.95 -14.16 7.80
N ASP A 163 6.03 -14.91 7.95
CA ASP A 163 7.39 -14.52 7.54
C ASP A 163 7.90 -15.29 6.31
N ASP A 164 7.01 -15.99 5.61
CA ASP A 164 7.29 -16.70 4.36
C ASP A 164 6.30 -16.31 3.25
N SER A 165 6.85 -16.02 2.06
CA SER A 165 6.10 -15.62 0.86
C SER A 165 5.32 -16.75 0.20
N ASN A 166 5.54 -18.00 0.64
CA ASN A 166 4.69 -19.13 0.30
C ASN A 166 3.27 -18.99 0.86
N ASN A 167 3.07 -18.19 1.90
CA ASN A 167 1.75 -17.91 2.47
C ASN A 167 1.04 -16.73 1.80
N TRP A 168 1.67 -16.11 0.79
CA TRP A 168 1.05 -15.00 0.07
C TRP A 168 0.07 -15.55 -0.95
N ILE A 169 -1.19 -15.14 -0.85
CA ILE A 169 -2.22 -15.49 -1.81
C ILE A 169 -2.03 -14.57 -3.01
N LYS A 170 -1.51 -15.11 -4.11
CA LYS A 170 -1.11 -14.33 -5.29
C LYS A 170 -2.25 -14.24 -6.30
N ASN A 171 -2.14 -13.28 -7.23
CA ASN A 171 -3.05 -13.13 -8.35
C ASN A 171 -4.54 -13.01 -7.99
N VAL A 172 -4.82 -12.33 -6.89
CA VAL A 172 -6.17 -12.18 -6.30
C VAL A 172 -7.10 -11.43 -7.24
N LYS A 173 -8.31 -11.98 -7.44
CA LYS A 173 -9.36 -11.42 -8.29
C LYS A 173 -10.68 -11.27 -7.56
N VAL A 174 -11.04 -12.22 -6.72
CA VAL A 174 -12.30 -12.20 -5.95
C VAL A 174 -12.01 -12.41 -4.48
N ILE A 175 -12.73 -11.68 -3.63
CA ILE A 175 -12.82 -11.95 -2.19
C ILE A 175 -14.29 -12.20 -1.87
N ASP A 176 -14.60 -13.36 -1.32
CA ASP A 176 -15.95 -13.75 -0.91
C ASP A 176 -16.04 -13.91 0.61
N ILE A 177 -16.96 -13.16 1.21
CA ILE A 177 -17.21 -13.14 2.65
C ILE A 177 -18.20 -14.25 2.99
N GLN A 178 -17.78 -15.23 3.80
CA GLN A 178 -18.53 -16.45 4.11
C GLN A 178 -18.71 -16.68 5.62
#